data_AF-A0A967AA25-F1
#
_entry.id   AF-A0A967AA25-F1
#
_cell.length_a   1.000
_cell.length_b   1.000
_cell.length_c   1.000
_cell.angle_alpha   90.00
_cell.angle_beta   90.00
_cell.angle_gamma   90.00
#
_symmetry.space_group_name_H-M   'P 1'
#
loop_
_entity.id
_entity.type
_entity.pdbx_description
1 polymer ?
#
loop_
_entity_poly.entity_id
_entity_poly.type
_entity_poly.pdbx_seq_one_letter_code
_entity_poly.pdbx_strand_id
1 'polypeptide(L)'
;DVVANGREAVEALSRIRYDVVFMDCQMPEMDGFEATRVIREREASGEVSSSRFQVSGWKPDPSGSQPERSNRNPETRNVEPETPNRVPIIAMTANAMQGDRERCLAAGMDDYVSKPISVEVLVGALDRASKRCSRSQSKTRQDAA
;
A
#
# COMPACT_ATOMS: atom_id res chain seq x y z
N ASP A 1 3.19 -4.10 -15.62
CA ASP A 1 3.95 -2.90 -15.99
C ASP A 1 5.11 -2.68 -15.02
N VAL A 2 6.06 -1.83 -15.39
CA VAL A 2 7.19 -1.41 -14.55
C VAL A 2 7.26 0.11 -14.59
N VAL A 3 7.49 0.73 -13.44
CA VAL A 3 7.57 2.19 -13.25
C VAL A 3 8.87 2.54 -12.55
N ALA A 4 9.37 3.77 -12.75
CA ALA A 4 10.69 4.18 -12.26
C ALA A 4 10.66 4.91 -10.90
N ASN A 5 9.50 5.38 -10.45
CA ASN A 5 9.34 6.14 -9.20
C ASN A 5 7.94 5.98 -8.59
N GLY A 6 7.77 6.46 -7.35
CA GLY A 6 6.50 6.38 -6.63
C GLY A 6 5.35 7.15 -7.28
N ARG A 7 5.63 8.27 -7.96
CA ARG A 7 4.62 9.10 -8.60
C ARG A 7 3.98 8.39 -9.79
N GLU A 8 4.79 7.75 -10.61
CA GLU A 8 4.33 6.90 -11.72
C GLU A 8 3.53 5.70 -11.20
N ALA A 9 3.93 5.10 -10.08
CA ALA A 9 3.18 4.00 -9.46
C ALA A 9 1.77 4.44 -9.04
N VAL A 10 1.68 5.59 -8.36
CA VAL A 10 0.43 6.23 -7.94
C VAL A 10 -0.47 6.57 -9.14
N GLU A 11 0.12 7.05 -10.24
CA GLU A 11 -0.61 7.34 -11.48
C GLU A 11 -1.09 6.06 -12.17
N ALA A 12 -0.24 5.03 -12.28
CA ALA A 12 -0.58 3.76 -12.89
C ALA A 12 -1.76 3.09 -12.16
N LEU A 13 -1.73 3.07 -10.83
CA LEU A 13 -2.80 2.50 -9.99
C LEU A 13 -4.13 3.27 -10.06
N SER A 14 -4.10 4.55 -10.46
CA SER A 14 -5.32 5.31 -10.71
C SER A 14 -6.00 4.95 -12.04
N ARG A 15 -5.27 4.29 -12.94
CA ARG A 15 -5.73 3.96 -14.31
C ARG A 15 -6.01 2.48 -14.48
N ILE A 16 -5.18 1.64 -13.89
CA ILE A 16 -5.20 0.20 -14.05
C ILE A 16 -5.45 -0.42 -12.67
N ARG A 17 -6.39 -1.36 -12.61
CA ARG A 17 -6.54 -2.23 -11.44
C ARG A 17 -5.54 -3.35 -11.54
N TYR A 18 -4.47 -3.26 -10.76
CA TYR A 18 -3.52 -4.34 -10.60
C TYR A 18 -4.00 -5.32 -9.52
N ASP A 19 -3.73 -6.61 -9.71
CA ASP A 19 -4.02 -7.64 -8.70
C ASP A 19 -2.98 -7.64 -7.57
N VAL A 20 -1.77 -7.16 -7.86
CA VAL A 20 -0.65 -7.08 -6.92
C VAL A 20 0.37 -6.04 -7.40
N VAL A 21 1.01 -5.37 -6.45
CA VAL A 21 2.10 -4.42 -6.71
C VAL A 21 3.32 -4.82 -5.90
N PHE A 22 4.47 -4.98 -6.56
CA PHE A 22 5.76 -5.00 -5.90
C PHE A 22 6.35 -3.59 -5.92
N MET A 23 6.54 -3.01 -4.75
CA MET A 23 6.92 -1.61 -4.58
C MET A 23 8.32 -1.51 -3.99
N ASP A 24 9.24 -0.87 -4.69
CA ASP A 24 10.55 -0.56 -4.12
C ASP A 24 10.41 0.49 -3.01
N CYS A 25 10.97 0.23 -1.82
CA CYS A 25 10.96 1.21 -0.75
C CYS A 25 11.82 2.43 -1.09
N GLN A 26 12.94 2.24 -1.79
CA GLN A 26 13.85 3.32 -2.15
C GLN A 26 13.73 3.62 -3.64
N MET A 27 13.06 4.72 -3.96
CA MET A 27 12.92 5.23 -5.32
C MET A 27 13.29 6.72 -5.36
N PRO A 28 13.77 7.24 -6.50
CA PRO A 28 14.03 8.67 -6.66
C PRO A 28 12.71 9.47 -6.65
N GLU A 29 12.81 10.74 -6.29
CA GLU A 29 11.73 11.74 -6.24
C GLU A 29 10.61 11.47 -5.23
N MET A 30 9.92 10.34 -5.36
CA MET A 30 8.89 9.85 -4.44
C MET A 30 9.21 8.41 -4.08
N ASP A 31 9.40 8.15 -2.79
CA ASP A 31 9.75 6.82 -2.31
C ASP A 31 8.53 5.88 -2.21
N GLY A 32 8.78 4.59 -1.96
CA GLY A 32 7.71 3.61 -1.87
C GLY A 32 6.77 3.80 -0.66
N PHE A 33 7.26 4.38 0.42
CA PHE A 33 6.46 4.66 1.62
C PHE A 33 5.48 5.81 1.37
N GLU A 34 5.96 6.89 0.75
CA GLU A 34 5.14 8.03 0.33
C GLU A 34 4.10 7.60 -0.70
N ALA A 35 4.50 6.85 -1.72
CA ALA A 35 3.59 6.33 -2.74
C ALA A 35 2.48 5.48 -2.12
N THR A 36 2.84 4.57 -1.20
CA THR A 36 1.87 3.70 -0.52
C THR A 36 0.85 4.52 0.27
N ARG A 37 1.29 5.54 1.03
CA ARG A 37 0.36 6.40 1.78
C ARG A 37 -0.66 7.07 0.86
N VAL A 38 -0.19 7.63 -0.26
CA VAL A 38 -1.07 8.27 -1.25
C VAL A 38 -2.06 7.26 -1.85
N ILE A 39 -1.62 6.04 -2.15
CA ILE A 39 -2.50 4.98 -2.67
C ILE A 39 -3.57 4.64 -1.63
N ARG A 40 -3.19 4.42 -0.37
CA ARG A 40 -4.15 4.07 0.70
C ARG A 40 -5.13 5.18 1.02
N GLU A 41 -4.68 6.43 0.99
CA GLU A 41 -5.57 7.59 1.15
C GLU A 41 -6.63 7.64 0.05
N ARG A 42 -6.24 7.39 -1.20
CA ARG A 42 -7.17 7.31 -2.33
C ARG A 42 -8.17 6.17 -2.21
N GLU A 43 -7.70 5.00 -1.77
CA GLU A 43 -8.55 3.83 -1.51
C GLU A 43 -9.58 4.11 -0.41
N ALA A 44 -9.20 4.82 0.66
CA ALA A 44 -10.08 5.19 1.76
C ALA A 44 -11.15 6.22 1.34
N SER A 45 -10.81 7.16 0.46
CA SER A 45 -11.74 8.16 -0.08
C SER A 45 -12.71 7.60 -1.13
N GLY A 46 -12.57 6.34 -1.54
CA GLY A 46 -13.46 5.69 -2.53
C GLY A 46 -13.27 6.17 -3.98
N GLU A 47 -12.27 7.01 -4.23
CA GLU A 47 -12.03 7.63 -5.55
C GLU A 47 -11.34 6.69 -6.56
N VAL A 48 -10.94 5.49 -6.14
CA VAL A 48 -10.24 4.51 -7.01
C VAL A 48 -11.19 3.81 -8.00
N SER A 49 -12.52 4.01 -7.91
CA SER A 49 -13.47 3.33 -8.79
C SER A 49 -14.01 4.15 -9.97
N SER A 50 -13.85 5.47 -10.01
CA SER A 50 -14.48 6.25 -11.10
C SER A 50 -13.81 7.59 -11.32
N SER A 51 -12.86 7.57 -12.26
CA SER A 51 -12.50 8.68 -13.17
C SER A 51 -12.42 10.10 -12.59
N ARG A 52 -11.17 10.62 -12.59
CA ARG A 52 -10.74 12.04 -12.60
C ARG A 52 -10.38 12.59 -11.21
N PHE A 53 -9.08 12.76 -10.90
CA PHE A 53 -8.55 14.03 -10.36
C PHE A 53 -7.00 14.12 -10.36
N GLN A 54 -6.47 15.34 -10.50
CA GLN A 54 -5.10 15.70 -10.92
C GLN A 54 -4.02 15.52 -9.84
N VAL A 55 -2.90 14.89 -10.21
CA VAL A 55 -1.63 14.75 -9.45
C VAL A 55 -0.81 16.06 -9.48
N SER A 56 -1.43 17.24 -9.32
CA SER A 56 -0.71 18.53 -9.39
C SER A 56 -0.38 19.16 -8.04
N GLY A 57 -0.78 18.53 -6.92
CA GLY A 57 -0.64 19.11 -5.57
C GLY A 57 0.26 18.33 -4.61
N TRP A 58 0.85 17.20 -5.01
CA TRP A 58 1.74 16.46 -4.12
C TRP A 58 3.05 17.24 -3.93
N LYS A 59 3.30 17.70 -2.70
CA LYS A 59 4.60 18.21 -2.27
C LYS A 59 5.21 17.18 -1.32
N PRO A 60 6.44 16.70 -1.57
CA PRO A 60 7.15 15.87 -0.61
C PRO A 60 7.35 16.67 0.67
N ASP A 61 7.15 16.05 1.83
CA ASP A 61 7.65 16.60 3.08
C ASP A 61 9.17 16.35 3.09
N PRO A 62 10.01 17.40 2.97
CA PRO A 62 11.46 17.24 2.87
C PRO A 62 12.12 16.71 4.16
N SER A 63 11.36 16.56 5.24
CA SER A 63 11.89 16.12 6.54
C SER A 63 11.82 14.62 6.79
N GLY A 64 11.13 13.83 5.96
CA GLY A 64 10.89 12.40 6.24
C GLY A 64 10.12 12.13 7.53
N SER A 65 9.61 13.19 8.18
CA SER A 65 8.80 13.09 9.37
C SER A 65 7.43 12.61 8.92
N GLN A 66 6.99 11.48 9.48
CA GLN A 66 5.61 11.04 9.34
C GLN A 66 4.67 12.22 9.63
N PRO A 67 3.54 12.38 8.92
CA PRO A 67 2.53 13.31 9.37
C PRO A 67 2.11 12.85 10.77
N GLU A 68 2.47 13.63 11.79
CA GLU A 68 2.00 13.39 13.15
C GLU A 68 0.47 13.41 13.08
N ARG A 69 -0.11 12.24 13.33
CA ARG A 69 -1.55 12.00 13.32
C ARG A 69 -2.13 12.70 14.56
N SER A 70 -2.05 14.03 14.60
CA SER A 70 -2.40 14.80 15.78
C SER A 70 -3.91 14.68 16.00
N ASN A 71 -4.22 13.95 17.07
CA ASN A 71 -5.50 13.85 17.75
C ASN A 71 -6.58 12.97 17.09
N ARG A 72 -6.43 11.65 17.25
CA ARG A 72 -7.56 10.71 17.25
C ARG A 72 -7.73 10.15 18.67
N ASN A 73 -8.95 10.33 19.21
CA ASN A 73 -9.43 9.91 20.52
C ASN A 73 -9.00 8.45 20.89
N PRO A 74 -8.52 8.14 22.12
CA PRO A 74 -7.95 6.83 22.45
C PRO A 74 -8.96 5.68 22.60
N GLU A 75 -10.26 5.90 22.46
CA GLU A 75 -11.28 4.91 22.88
C GLU A 75 -11.95 4.11 21.76
N THR A 76 -11.46 4.20 20.52
CA THR A 76 -11.93 3.30 19.44
C THR A 76 -10.91 2.19 19.20
N ARG A 77 -11.26 0.98 19.61
CA ARG A 77 -10.52 -0.27 19.37
C ARG A 77 -10.11 -0.30 17.88
N ASN A 78 -8.79 -0.22 17.63
CA ASN A 78 -8.18 -0.17 16.30
C ASN A 78 -8.67 -1.30 15.39
N VAL A 79 -9.66 -1.02 14.57
CA VAL A 79 -9.91 -1.74 13.34
C VAL A 79 -9.58 -0.72 12.27
N GLU A 80 -8.38 -0.79 11.69
CA GLU A 80 -8.14 -0.06 10.44
C GLU A 80 -9.26 -0.44 9.48
N PRO A 81 -9.93 0.53 8.83
CA PRO A 81 -11.04 0.21 7.95
C PRO A 81 -10.49 -0.69 6.85
N GLU A 82 -10.87 -1.97 6.91
CA GLU A 82 -10.55 -2.97 5.90
C GLU A 82 -11.31 -2.56 4.63
N THR A 83 -10.73 -1.64 3.86
CA THR A 83 -11.26 -1.22 2.57
C THR A 83 -11.32 -2.49 1.71
N PRO A 84 -12.52 -2.98 1.36
CA PRO A 84 -12.69 -4.36 0.91
C PRO A 84 -12.08 -4.63 -0.48
N ASN A 85 -11.48 -3.62 -1.10
CA ASN A 85 -10.93 -3.67 -2.45
C ASN A 85 -9.58 -2.94 -2.57
N ARG A 86 -8.73 -3.04 -1.54
CA ARG A 86 -7.38 -2.48 -1.59
C ARG A 86 -6.43 -3.39 -2.35
N VAL A 87 -5.57 -2.81 -3.19
CA VAL A 87 -4.56 -3.57 -3.93
C VAL A 87 -3.48 -4.09 -2.96
N PRO A 88 -3.09 -5.37 -3.03
CA PRO A 88 -1.94 -5.87 -2.28
C PRO A 88 -0.64 -5.16 -2.70
N ILE A 89 0.01 -4.46 -1.77
CA ILE A 89 1.30 -3.80 -1.98
C ILE A 89 2.36 -4.55 -1.17
N ILE A 90 3.31 -5.17 -1.87
CA ILE A 90 4.41 -5.93 -1.30
C ILE A 90 5.68 -5.08 -1.42
N ALA A 91 6.24 -4.68 -0.29
CA ALA A 91 7.46 -3.90 -0.23
C ALA A 91 8.67 -4.70 -0.72
N MET A 92 9.55 -4.10 -1.50
CA MET A 92 10.87 -4.63 -1.81
C MET A 92 11.91 -3.81 -1.05
N THR A 93 12.52 -4.40 -0.02
CA THR A 93 13.48 -3.72 0.85
C THR A 93 14.92 -4.05 0.46
N ALA A 94 15.84 -3.10 0.58
CA ALA A 94 17.27 -3.35 0.36
C ALA A 94 17.91 -4.16 1.51
N ASN A 95 17.31 -4.14 2.71
CA ASN A 95 17.77 -4.88 3.88
C ASN A 95 16.58 -5.53 4.62
N ALA A 96 16.82 -6.63 5.32
CA ALA A 96 15.81 -7.36 6.08
C ALA A 96 15.88 -7.03 7.59
N MET A 97 16.13 -5.77 7.94
CA MET A 97 16.19 -5.36 9.34
C MET A 97 14.78 -5.21 9.92
N GLN A 98 14.61 -5.54 11.20
CA GLN A 98 13.29 -5.55 11.86
C GLN A 98 12.55 -4.21 11.77
N GLY A 99 13.27 -3.09 11.83
CA GLY A 99 12.71 -1.75 11.68
C GLY A 99 12.16 -1.45 10.28
N ASP A 100 12.69 -2.08 9.23
CA ASP A 100 12.20 -1.86 7.86
C ASP A 100 10.80 -2.46 7.68
N ARG A 101 10.56 -3.64 8.26
CA ARG A 101 9.25 -4.29 8.25
C ARG A 101 8.19 -3.41 8.93
N GLU A 102 8.50 -2.89 10.12
CA GLU A 102 7.58 -2.04 10.88
C GLU A 102 7.23 -0.77 10.09
N ARG A 103 8.22 -0.14 9.45
CA ARG A 103 8.02 1.03 8.60
C ARG A 103 7.13 0.73 7.38
N CYS A 104 7.33 -0.43 6.73
CA CYS A 104 6.51 -0.84 5.58
C CYS A 104 5.04 -1.00 5.98
N LEU A 105 4.79 -1.72 7.08
CA LEU A 105 3.44 -1.93 7.60
C LEU A 105 2.80 -0.62 8.05
N ALA A 106 3.55 0.25 8.74
CA ALA A 106 3.06 1.56 9.18
C ALA A 106 2.74 2.51 8.00
N ALA A 107 3.35 2.31 6.83
CA ALA A 107 3.00 3.04 5.60
C ALA A 107 1.75 2.48 4.91
N GLY A 108 1.27 1.29 5.30
CA GLY A 108 0.10 0.64 4.73
C GLY A 108 0.42 -0.44 3.69
N MET A 109 1.66 -0.95 3.64
CA MET A 109 2.01 -2.10 2.80
C MET A 109 1.51 -3.40 3.45
N ASP A 110 1.15 -4.40 2.65
CA ASP A 110 0.55 -5.64 3.16
C ASP A 110 1.58 -6.70 3.52
N ASP A 111 2.75 -6.63 2.90
CA ASP A 111 3.86 -7.56 3.08
C ASP A 111 5.18 -6.94 2.61
N TYR A 112 6.28 -7.67 2.78
CA TYR A 112 7.59 -7.27 2.30
C TYR A 112 8.42 -8.47 1.84
N VAL A 113 9.37 -8.20 0.97
CA VAL A 113 10.40 -9.13 0.50
C VAL A 113 11.73 -8.39 0.45
N SER A 114 12.80 -9.04 0.87
CA SER A 114 14.16 -8.48 0.78
C SER A 114 14.74 -8.70 -0.62
N LYS A 115 15.49 -7.72 -1.11
CA LYS A 115 16.32 -7.85 -2.31
C LYS A 115 17.67 -8.51 -1.97
N PRO A 116 18.25 -9.33 -2.86
CA PRO A 116 17.70 -9.78 -4.15
C PRO A 116 16.53 -10.75 -3.95
N ILE A 117 15.51 -10.65 -4.81
CA ILE A 117 14.29 -11.45 -4.69
C ILE A 117 14.53 -12.85 -5.26
N SER A 118 14.37 -13.88 -4.44
CA SER A 118 14.34 -15.27 -4.91
C SER A 118 12.94 -15.67 -5.38
N VAL A 119 12.87 -16.60 -6.34
CA VAL A 119 11.61 -17.10 -6.89
C VAL A 119 10.71 -17.69 -5.79
N GLU A 120 11.31 -18.40 -4.83
CA GLU A 120 10.60 -19.01 -3.70
C GLU A 120 9.90 -17.98 -2.82
N VAL A 121 10.61 -16.89 -2.49
CA VAL A 121 10.05 -15.78 -1.71
C VAL A 121 8.95 -15.06 -2.49
N LEU A 122 9.16 -14.85 -3.79
CA LEU A 122 8.17 -14.24 -4.68
C LEU A 122 6.87 -15.04 -4.74
N VAL A 123 6.96 -16.36 -4.96
CA VAL A 123 5.81 -17.27 -4.99
C VAL A 123 5.06 -17.24 -3.66
N GLY A 124 5.79 -17.29 -2.54
CA GLY A 124 5.20 -17.20 -1.22
C GLY A 124 4.45 -15.88 -0.99
N ALA A 125 5.00 -14.75 -1.44
CA ALA A 125 4.37 -13.44 -1.30
C ALA A 125 3.10 -13.33 -2.16
N LEU A 126 3.12 -13.86 -3.39
CA LEU A 126 1.95 -13.91 -4.27
C LEU A 126 0.82 -14.77 -3.70
N ASP A 127 1.13 -15.95 -3.14
CA ASP A 127 0.14 -16.81 -2.50
C ASP A 127 -0.51 -16.13 -1.27
N ARG A 128 0.26 -15.37 -0.49
CA ARG A 128 -0.29 -14.58 0.62
C ARG A 128 -1.17 -13.43 0.14
N ALA A 129 -0.80 -12.76 -0.95
CA ALA A 129 -1.58 -11.67 -1.52
C ALA A 129 -2.94 -12.15 -2.08
N SER A 130 -2.94 -13.27 -2.83
CA SER A 130 -4.17 -13.82 -3.43
C SER A 130 -5.19 -14.26 -2.37
N LYS A 131 -4.73 -14.79 -1.23
CA LYS A 131 -5.58 -15.19 -0.10
C LYS A 131 -6.22 -14.02 0.66
N ARG A 132 -5.68 -12.79 0.55
CA ARG A 132 -6.32 -11.61 1.16
C ARG A 132 -7.53 -11.14 0.37
N CYS A 133 -7.50 -11.27 -0.96
CA CYS A 133 -8.62 -10.93 -1.83
C CYS A 133 -9.83 -11.87 -1.62
N SER A 134 -9.59 -13.16 -1.32
CA SER A 134 -10.69 -14.11 -1.07
C SER A 134 -11.37 -13.94 0.29
N ARG A 135 -10.66 -13.42 1.31
CA ARG A 135 -11.22 -13.17 2.66
C ARG A 135 -12.03 -11.87 2.74
N SER A 136 -11.73 -10.85 1.93
CA SER A 136 -12.54 -9.62 1.91
C SER A 136 -13.91 -9.83 1.26
N GLN A 137 -14.03 -10.75 0.29
CA GLN A 137 -15.31 -11.09 -0.36
C GLN A 137 -16.24 -11.98 0.49
N SER A 138 -15.68 -12.83 1.35
CA SER A 138 -16.46 -13.80 2.15
C SER A 138 -17.07 -13.19 3.41
N LYS A 139 -16.53 -12.07 3.93
CA LYS A 139 -17.07 -11.40 5.11
C LYS A 139 -18.31 -10.54 4.83
N THR A 140 -18.52 -10.10 3.59
CA THR A 140 -19.70 -9.28 3.23
C THR A 140 -20.99 -10.09 3.09
N ARG A 141 -20.94 -11.43 3.08
CA ARG A 141 -22.12 -12.29 2.95
C ARG A 141 -22.65 -12.87 4.26
N GLN A 142 -21.88 -12.82 5.35
CA GLN A 142 -22.24 -13.49 6.60
C GLN A 142 -22.94 -12.60 7.64
N ASP A 143 -23.03 -11.29 7.38
CA ASP A 143 -23.68 -10.32 8.28
C ASP A 143 -25.09 -9.88 7.79
N ALA A 144 -25.70 -10.65 6.87
CA ALA A 144 -27.02 -10.37 6.28
C ALA A 144 -28.06 -11.47 6.55
N ALA A 145 -27.96 -12.18 7.68
CA ALA A 145 -28.92 -13.19 8.11
C ALA A 145 -29.55 -12.84 9.47
#